data_AF-A0A4Q5X8V1-F1
#
_entry.id   AF-A0A4Q5X8V1-F1
#
_cell.length_a   1.000
_cell.length_b   1.000
_cell.length_c   1.000
_cell.angle_alpha   90.00
_cell.angle_beta   90.00
_cell.angle_gamma   90.00
#
_symmetry.space_group_name_H-M   'P 1'
#
loop_
_entity.id
_entity.type
_entity.pdbx_description
1 polymer ?
#
loop_
_entity_poly.entity_id
_entity_poly.type
_entity_poly.pdbx_seq_one_letter_code
_entity_poly.pdbx_strand_id
1 'polypeptide(L)'
;MAACASLGLHAALLLSVTVVVREQAPSTLQALPNSVAMPGNAIEIEAPTPELAATPASPAAVAVAAPVDVESLPPEPPSPPDPGPSPVETAKPANAAKPKAVTPKASKPLATPRPPSPRAESESTPSSGADSTPSGAPAAGTFGQEGLAPGVRRLGYAFTRALPAATPADPEWRELPAGHVGTIRIALTVDENNRLGAVERWQSRPGEPTPPAVLQRMVERTLVLLRAGQFALSGSNQPGSERLVIDVTLRDEAAEDEPTETVVQKRFDGASPGRPGKAYFRYGTGRAFEAKITIAASGSK
;
A
#
# COMPACT_ATOMS: atom_id res chain seq x y z
N MET A 1 50.14 -10.79 30.65
CA MET A 1 49.16 -10.14 31.55
C MET A 1 48.51 -8.93 30.84
N ALA A 2 47.76 -9.17 29.77
CA ALA A 2 47.13 -8.09 28.98
C ALA A 2 45.74 -8.50 28.43
N ALA A 3 45.05 -9.41 29.14
CA ALA A 3 43.79 -10.01 28.69
C ALA A 3 42.58 -9.64 29.56
N CYS A 4 42.75 -8.83 30.61
CA CYS A 4 41.67 -8.54 31.56
C CYS A 4 40.88 -7.24 31.28
N ALA A 5 41.25 -6.45 30.27
CA ALA A 5 40.64 -5.13 30.04
C ALA A 5 39.43 -5.14 29.07
N SER A 6 39.17 -6.23 28.33
CA SER A 6 38.16 -6.23 27.26
C SER A 6 36.76 -6.69 27.68
N LEU A 7 36.62 -7.30 28.85
CA LEU A 7 35.33 -7.81 29.37
C LEU A 7 34.44 -6.69 29.95
N GLY A 8 35.00 -5.55 30.35
CA GLY A 8 34.23 -4.43 30.90
C GLY A 8 33.44 -3.65 29.85
N LEU A 9 33.92 -3.59 28.60
CA LEU A 9 33.32 -2.73 27.56
C LEU A 9 32.05 -3.34 26.94
N HIS A 10 31.90 -4.66 26.97
CA HIS A 10 30.73 -5.34 26.39
C HIS A 10 29.57 -5.46 27.39
N ALA A 11 29.86 -5.46 28.70
CA ALA A 11 28.82 -5.44 29.73
C ALA A 11 28.08 -4.08 29.79
N ALA A 12 28.76 -2.98 29.48
CA ALA A 12 28.15 -1.64 29.46
C ALA A 12 27.19 -1.42 28.27
N LEU A 13 27.43 -2.10 27.14
CA LEU A 13 26.61 -1.91 25.94
C LEU A 13 25.30 -2.71 25.97
N LEU A 14 25.27 -3.82 26.71
CA LEU A 14 24.05 -4.64 26.88
C LEU A 14 23.09 -4.07 27.95
N LEU A 15 23.57 -3.26 28.89
CA LEU A 15 22.69 -2.55 29.83
C LEU A 15 22.06 -1.27 29.25
N SER A 16 22.49 -0.83 28.07
CA SER A 16 22.01 0.41 27.45
C SER A 16 20.78 0.22 26.55
N VAL A 17 20.40 -1.03 26.24
CA VAL A 17 19.35 -1.34 25.26
C VAL A 17 18.02 -1.73 25.92
N THR A 18 17.99 -1.97 27.22
CA THR A 18 16.80 -2.47 27.95
C THR A 18 15.93 -1.40 28.61
N VAL A 19 16.22 -0.11 28.46
CA VAL A 19 15.42 0.97 29.10
C VAL A 19 14.93 2.01 28.09
N VAL A 20 14.19 1.58 27.06
CA VAL A 20 13.20 2.45 26.38
C VAL A 20 11.94 1.63 26.04
N VAL A 21 11.40 0.91 27.02
CA VAL A 21 9.95 0.66 27.06
C VAL A 21 9.37 1.79 27.89
N ARG A 22 9.28 2.97 27.27
CA ARG A 22 8.57 4.10 27.84
C ARG A 22 7.10 3.72 27.84
N GLU A 23 6.55 3.52 29.03
CA GLU A 23 5.12 3.50 29.33
C GLU A 23 4.41 4.58 28.51
N GLN A 24 3.71 4.18 27.45
CA GLN A 24 2.64 4.99 26.90
C GLN A 24 1.46 4.85 27.85
N ALA A 25 1.35 5.81 28.76
CA ALA A 25 0.16 6.02 29.55
C ALA A 25 -1.08 6.04 28.64
N PRO A 26 -2.24 5.53 29.10
CA PRO A 26 -3.48 5.60 28.36
C PRO A 26 -3.78 7.07 28.06
N SER A 27 -3.81 7.41 26.77
CA SER A 27 -4.20 8.74 26.32
C SER A 27 -5.63 8.98 26.79
N THR A 28 -5.76 9.80 27.83
CA THR A 28 -7.01 10.41 28.24
C THR A 28 -7.69 11.00 27.01
N LEU A 29 -8.94 10.57 26.79
CA LEU A 29 -9.89 11.18 25.87
C LEU A 29 -9.90 12.69 26.10
N GLN A 30 -9.17 13.41 25.25
CA GLN A 30 -9.20 14.85 25.23
C GLN A 30 -10.51 15.23 24.55
N ALA A 31 -11.49 15.60 25.39
CA ALA A 31 -12.72 16.23 24.94
C ALA A 31 -12.35 17.45 24.09
N LEU A 32 -12.68 17.40 22.80
CA LEU A 32 -12.61 18.54 21.90
C LEU A 32 -13.73 19.51 22.27
N PRO A 33 -13.44 20.73 22.76
CA PRO A 33 -14.39 21.82 22.64
C PRO A 33 -14.32 22.30 21.19
N ASN A 34 -15.47 22.42 20.55
CA ASN A 34 -15.87 23.48 19.61
C ASN A 34 -16.82 22.94 18.54
N SER A 35 -18.10 22.90 18.94
CA SER A 35 -19.21 23.16 18.03
C SER A 35 -18.99 24.52 17.37
N VAL A 36 -18.54 24.50 16.11
CA VAL A 36 -18.84 25.59 15.18
C VAL A 36 -20.21 25.27 14.61
N ALA A 37 -21.24 25.89 15.21
CA ALA A 37 -22.56 25.94 14.61
C ALA A 37 -22.45 26.68 13.28
N MET A 38 -22.67 25.95 12.18
CA MET A 38 -23.01 26.54 10.88
C MET A 38 -24.53 26.81 10.90
N PRO A 39 -24.98 28.07 10.95
CA PRO A 39 -26.38 28.39 10.76
C PRO A 39 -26.69 28.31 9.26
N GLY A 40 -27.61 27.45 8.85
CA GLY A 40 -28.16 27.51 7.49
C GLY A 40 -28.48 26.17 6.86
N ASN A 41 -29.52 25.50 7.35
CA ASN A 41 -30.71 25.15 6.57
C ASN A 41 -31.58 24.21 7.41
N ALA A 42 -32.68 24.76 7.90
CA ALA A 42 -33.74 24.01 8.55
C ALA A 42 -34.33 23.03 7.53
N ILE A 43 -34.08 21.74 7.72
CA ILE A 43 -34.90 20.67 7.15
C ILE A 43 -35.81 20.27 8.29
N GLU A 44 -37.10 20.61 8.19
CA GLU A 44 -38.15 20.13 9.07
C GLU A 44 -38.26 18.61 8.90
N ILE A 45 -37.59 17.85 9.78
CA ILE A 45 -37.79 16.42 9.92
C ILE A 45 -38.82 16.24 11.03
N GLU A 46 -40.06 16.02 10.63
CA GLU A 46 -41.15 15.60 11.51
C GLU A 46 -40.82 14.20 12.05
N ALA A 47 -40.34 14.15 13.29
CA ALA A 47 -40.00 12.91 13.97
C ALA A 47 -41.26 12.29 14.62
N PRO A 48 -41.60 11.02 14.35
CA PRO A 48 -42.62 10.32 15.09
C PRO A 48 -42.14 9.99 16.51
N THR A 49 -42.94 10.43 17.48
CA THR A 49 -42.86 10.20 18.92
C THR A 49 -42.62 8.73 19.28
N PRO A 50 -41.55 8.38 20.01
CA PRO A 50 -41.50 7.14 20.77
C PRO A 50 -42.06 7.35 22.19
N GLU A 51 -43.13 6.62 22.45
CA GLU A 51 -43.81 6.48 23.74
C GLU A 51 -42.87 5.90 24.81
N LEU A 52 -42.80 6.60 25.94
CA LEU A 52 -42.07 6.22 27.15
C LEU A 52 -42.69 4.96 27.78
N ALA A 53 -41.96 3.85 27.76
CA ALA A 53 -42.17 2.74 28.69
C ALA A 53 -41.05 2.73 29.74
N ALA A 54 -41.46 2.89 30.99
CA ALA A 54 -40.63 2.98 32.17
C ALA A 54 -40.21 1.60 32.72
N THR A 55 -39.39 1.65 33.78
CA THR A 55 -39.18 0.68 34.90
C THR A 55 -38.00 -0.31 34.73
N PRO A 56 -37.37 -0.83 35.81
CA PRO A 56 -36.76 -0.20 37.00
C PRO A 56 -35.28 -0.64 37.26
N ALA A 57 -34.77 -0.26 38.44
CA ALA A 57 -33.41 -0.27 38.95
C ALA A 57 -32.80 -1.63 39.40
N SER A 58 -31.44 -1.70 39.31
CA SER A 58 -30.43 -2.28 40.25
C SER A 58 -30.49 -3.79 40.64
N PRO A 59 -29.47 -4.40 41.29
CA PRO A 59 -28.00 -4.19 41.36
C PRO A 59 -27.22 -5.49 41.02
N ALA A 60 -25.88 -5.46 40.87
CA ALA A 60 -24.97 -6.49 41.41
C ALA A 60 -23.49 -6.22 41.09
N ALA A 61 -22.70 -6.24 42.16
CA ALA A 61 -21.25 -6.27 42.16
C ALA A 61 -20.70 -7.55 41.49
N VAL A 62 -19.59 -7.44 40.75
CA VAL A 62 -18.80 -8.59 40.34
C VAL A 62 -17.33 -8.38 40.70
N ALA A 63 -16.95 -9.13 41.73
CA ALA A 63 -15.69 -9.82 41.98
C ALA A 63 -14.37 -9.21 41.46
N VAL A 64 -13.57 -8.81 42.45
CA VAL A 64 -12.11 -8.72 42.40
C VAL A 64 -11.53 -10.10 42.02
N ALA A 65 -10.87 -10.19 40.87
CA ALA A 65 -10.13 -11.38 40.44
C ALA A 65 -8.74 -11.41 41.10
N ALA A 66 -8.37 -12.59 41.59
CA ALA A 66 -7.14 -12.89 42.31
C ALA A 66 -5.86 -12.74 41.45
N PRO A 67 -4.69 -12.47 42.06
CA PRO A 67 -3.40 -12.49 41.39
C PRO A 67 -3.03 -13.93 40.98
N VAL A 68 -2.66 -14.11 39.72
CA VAL A 68 -2.23 -15.39 39.16
C VAL A 68 -0.74 -15.58 39.46
N ASP A 69 -0.43 -16.66 40.15
CA ASP A 69 0.92 -17.12 40.48
C ASP A 69 1.65 -17.57 39.20
N VAL A 70 2.81 -16.97 38.92
CA VAL A 70 3.60 -17.25 37.71
C VAL A 70 4.63 -18.33 38.06
N GLU A 71 4.18 -19.57 37.96
CA GLU A 71 4.99 -20.77 38.17
C GLU A 71 6.05 -20.91 37.06
N SER A 72 7.30 -20.64 37.47
CA SER A 72 8.58 -21.23 37.04
C SER A 72 8.59 -22.03 35.73
N LEU A 73 9.05 -21.41 34.64
CA LEU A 73 9.44 -22.12 33.42
C LEU A 73 10.82 -22.80 33.59
N PRO A 74 11.00 -24.02 33.02
CA PRO A 74 12.24 -24.78 33.10
C PRO A 74 13.41 -24.13 32.32
N PRO A 75 14.66 -24.35 32.75
CA PRO A 75 15.85 -23.77 32.12
C PRO A 75 16.09 -24.30 30.71
N GLU A 76 16.34 -23.38 29.79
CA GLU A 76 16.65 -23.62 28.37
C GLU A 76 18.04 -24.30 28.22
N PRO A 77 18.18 -25.32 27.35
CA PRO A 77 19.45 -26.01 27.14
C PRO A 77 20.48 -25.12 26.41
N PRO A 78 21.79 -25.30 26.68
CA PRO A 78 22.85 -24.48 26.10
C PRO A 78 22.95 -24.67 24.58
N SER A 79 23.03 -23.55 23.87
CA SER A 79 23.25 -23.51 22.42
C SER A 79 24.65 -24.04 22.04
N PRO A 80 24.79 -24.77 20.92
CA PRO A 80 26.08 -25.25 20.43
C PRO A 80 26.99 -24.09 19.98
N PRO A 81 28.33 -24.28 20.03
CA PRO A 81 29.31 -23.24 19.70
C PRO A 81 29.29 -22.88 18.21
N ASP A 82 29.39 -21.57 17.96
CA ASP A 82 29.44 -20.92 16.65
C ASP A 82 30.69 -21.36 15.85
N PRO A 83 30.56 -21.76 14.56
CA PRO A 83 31.70 -22.01 13.70
C PRO A 83 32.47 -20.72 13.42
N GLY A 84 33.76 -20.72 13.74
CA GLY A 84 34.64 -19.56 13.68
C GLY A 84 34.78 -18.92 12.27
N PRO A 85 35.22 -17.65 12.23
CA PRO A 85 35.36 -16.89 10.99
C PRO A 85 36.44 -17.49 10.08
N SER A 86 36.06 -17.77 8.83
CA SER A 86 36.99 -18.15 7.77
C SER A 86 37.91 -16.98 7.37
N PRO A 87 39.15 -17.26 6.91
CA PRO A 87 40.15 -16.23 6.63
C PRO A 87 39.78 -15.37 5.42
N VAL A 88 40.04 -14.07 5.53
CA VAL A 88 39.87 -13.07 4.46
C VAL A 88 40.96 -13.28 3.40
N GLU A 89 40.59 -13.81 2.24
CA GLU A 89 41.47 -13.93 1.08
C GLU A 89 41.63 -12.56 0.42
N THR A 90 42.85 -12.04 0.47
CA THR A 90 43.24 -10.73 -0.06
C THR A 90 43.36 -10.81 -1.58
N ALA A 91 42.32 -10.36 -2.30
CA ALA A 91 42.33 -10.30 -3.76
C ALA A 91 43.11 -9.10 -4.29
N LYS A 92 44.09 -9.43 -5.12
CA LYS A 92 45.03 -8.61 -5.92
C LYS A 92 44.30 -7.68 -6.91
N PRO A 93 44.67 -6.38 -7.04
CA PRO A 93 44.12 -5.52 -8.08
C PRO A 93 44.83 -5.81 -9.41
N ALA A 94 44.07 -6.21 -10.43
CA ALA A 94 44.57 -6.37 -11.78
C ALA A 94 43.71 -5.62 -12.79
N ASN A 95 44.40 -4.72 -13.48
CA ASN A 95 44.24 -4.37 -14.88
C ASN A 95 43.17 -3.34 -15.28
N ALA A 96 43.65 -2.10 -15.40
CA ALA A 96 43.03 -1.02 -16.15
C ALA A 96 42.90 -1.39 -17.64
N ALA A 97 41.66 -1.58 -18.11
CA ALA A 97 41.35 -1.69 -19.52
C ALA A 97 40.96 -0.32 -20.08
N LYS A 98 41.64 0.06 -21.17
CA LYS A 98 41.51 1.31 -21.91
C LYS A 98 40.08 1.54 -22.45
N PRO A 99 39.54 2.77 -22.41
CA PRO A 99 38.29 3.10 -23.09
C PRO A 99 38.49 3.12 -24.62
N LYS A 100 37.74 2.29 -25.34
CA LYS A 100 37.58 2.39 -26.80
C LYS A 100 36.61 3.53 -27.11
N ALA A 101 37.09 4.52 -27.84
CA ALA A 101 36.27 5.56 -28.45
C ALA A 101 35.26 4.94 -29.42
N VAL A 102 33.96 5.17 -29.17
CA VAL A 102 32.89 4.79 -30.09
C VAL A 102 32.52 6.02 -30.89
N THR A 103 32.72 5.94 -32.20
CA THR A 103 32.35 6.93 -33.21
C THR A 103 30.84 7.20 -33.23
N PRO A 104 30.39 8.47 -33.28
CA PRO A 104 28.97 8.80 -33.42
C PRO A 104 28.48 8.46 -34.84
N LYS A 105 27.44 7.63 -34.94
CA LYS A 105 26.80 7.25 -36.20
C LYS A 105 25.74 8.30 -36.56
N ALA A 106 25.85 8.81 -37.78
CA ALA A 106 25.06 9.89 -38.34
C ALA A 106 23.53 9.65 -38.30
N SER A 107 22.83 10.73 -37.97
CA SER A 107 21.39 10.90 -37.93
C SER A 107 20.72 10.64 -39.28
N LYS A 108 19.61 9.89 -39.28
CA LYS A 108 18.72 9.74 -40.45
C LYS A 108 17.60 10.81 -40.44
N PRO A 109 17.04 11.14 -41.62
CA PRO A 109 16.33 12.39 -41.86
C PRO A 109 14.85 12.39 -41.43
N LEU A 110 14.37 13.61 -41.22
CA LEU A 110 13.00 14.06 -40.95
C LEU A 110 11.91 13.25 -41.67
N ALA A 111 10.93 12.78 -40.89
CA ALA A 111 9.64 12.35 -41.40
C ALA A 111 8.72 13.57 -41.59
N THR A 112 8.16 13.66 -42.78
CA THR A 112 7.23 14.66 -43.30
C THR A 112 5.93 14.75 -42.46
N PRO A 113 5.40 15.96 -42.19
CA PRO A 113 4.11 16.12 -41.50
C PRO A 113 2.94 15.61 -42.36
N ARG A 114 2.10 14.76 -41.78
CA ARG A 114 0.85 14.27 -42.38
C ARG A 114 -0.27 15.30 -42.14
N PRO A 115 -1.08 15.67 -43.16
CA PRO A 115 -2.18 16.60 -42.99
C PRO A 115 -3.31 16.01 -42.12
N PRO A 116 -4.04 16.85 -41.36
CA PRO A 116 -5.15 16.43 -40.51
C PRO A 116 -6.37 16.02 -41.35
N SER A 117 -6.95 14.86 -41.02
CA SER A 117 -8.25 14.43 -41.54
C SER A 117 -9.39 15.22 -40.86
N PRO A 118 -10.42 15.65 -41.60
CA PRO A 118 -11.57 16.35 -41.03
C PRO A 118 -12.39 15.41 -40.13
N ARG A 119 -12.65 15.87 -38.90
CA ARG A 119 -13.47 15.22 -37.88
C ARG A 119 -14.94 15.46 -38.19
N ALA A 120 -15.71 14.40 -38.38
CA ALA A 120 -17.16 14.47 -38.46
C ALA A 120 -17.72 14.93 -37.11
N GLU A 121 -18.47 16.03 -37.15
CA GLU A 121 -19.27 16.54 -36.04
C GLU A 121 -20.48 15.61 -35.87
N SER A 122 -20.56 14.94 -34.72
CA SER A 122 -21.80 14.29 -34.28
C SER A 122 -22.40 15.15 -33.18
N GLU A 123 -23.39 15.95 -33.58
CA GLU A 123 -24.35 16.59 -32.69
C GLU A 123 -24.94 15.55 -31.74
N SER A 124 -24.65 15.70 -30.45
CA SER A 124 -25.36 15.00 -29.38
C SER A 124 -26.32 16.00 -28.76
N THR A 125 -27.62 15.75 -28.94
CA THR A 125 -28.72 16.51 -28.35
C THR A 125 -28.69 16.43 -26.81
N PRO A 126 -28.96 17.52 -26.09
CA PRO A 126 -29.12 17.47 -24.64
C PRO A 126 -30.48 16.85 -24.28
N SER A 127 -30.46 15.70 -23.62
CA SER A 127 -31.65 15.13 -22.97
C SER A 127 -31.80 15.75 -21.58
N SER A 128 -32.87 16.52 -21.39
CA SER A 128 -33.26 17.11 -20.11
C SER A 128 -33.45 16.04 -19.04
N GLY A 129 -32.63 16.12 -17.99
CA GLY A 129 -32.68 15.24 -16.83
C GLY A 129 -33.92 15.50 -15.99
N ALA A 130 -34.75 14.47 -15.85
CA ALA A 130 -35.79 14.35 -14.86
C ALA A 130 -35.18 14.04 -13.49
N ASP A 131 -35.77 14.66 -12.46
CA ASP A 131 -35.60 14.33 -11.04
C ASP A 131 -35.59 12.82 -10.82
N SER A 132 -34.47 12.31 -10.29
CA SER A 132 -34.31 10.90 -9.93
C SER A 132 -33.87 10.81 -8.48
N THR A 133 -34.86 10.54 -7.64
CA THR A 133 -34.77 9.98 -6.28
C THR A 133 -33.73 8.84 -6.24
N PRO A 134 -32.87 8.73 -5.20
CA PRO A 134 -31.87 7.67 -5.13
C PRO A 134 -32.52 6.34 -4.74
N SER A 135 -33.15 5.70 -5.71
CA SER A 135 -33.59 4.30 -5.62
C SER A 135 -32.45 3.40 -6.07
N GLY A 136 -32.07 2.44 -5.22
CA GLY A 136 -30.90 1.58 -5.34
C GLY A 136 -30.82 0.81 -6.67
N ALA A 137 -30.24 1.44 -7.68
CA ALA A 137 -29.82 0.76 -8.89
C ALA A 137 -28.66 -0.19 -8.55
N PRO A 138 -28.71 -1.46 -8.97
CA PRO A 138 -27.56 -2.35 -8.86
C PRO A 138 -26.39 -1.68 -9.58
N ALA A 139 -25.30 -1.41 -8.85
CA ALA A 139 -24.11 -0.79 -9.39
C ALA A 139 -23.76 -1.47 -10.71
N ALA A 140 -23.81 -0.71 -11.82
CA ALA A 140 -23.57 -1.19 -13.17
C ALA A 140 -22.37 -2.17 -13.15
N GLY A 141 -22.65 -3.44 -13.47
CA GLY A 141 -21.72 -4.54 -13.30
C GLY A 141 -20.37 -4.15 -13.88
N THR A 142 -19.35 -4.05 -13.02
CA THR A 142 -18.01 -3.70 -13.48
C THR A 142 -17.52 -4.84 -14.37
N PHE A 143 -17.30 -4.54 -15.66
CA PHE A 143 -16.80 -5.50 -16.64
C PHE A 143 -15.61 -6.28 -16.05
N GLY A 144 -15.69 -7.62 -16.05
CA GLY A 144 -14.71 -8.51 -15.40
C GLY A 144 -15.07 -9.02 -14.00
N GLN A 145 -16.26 -8.72 -13.47
CA GLN A 145 -16.81 -9.32 -12.24
C GLN A 145 -17.83 -10.42 -12.48
N GLU A 146 -17.96 -10.90 -13.72
CA GLU A 146 -18.82 -12.03 -14.06
C GLU A 146 -18.43 -13.27 -13.23
N GLY A 147 -19.42 -13.89 -12.60
CA GLY A 147 -19.24 -15.08 -11.76
C GLY A 147 -18.71 -14.82 -10.34
N LEU A 148 -18.63 -13.56 -9.89
CA LEU A 148 -18.33 -13.23 -8.48
C LEU A 148 -19.62 -13.08 -7.67
N ALA A 149 -19.55 -13.43 -6.39
CA ALA A 149 -20.62 -13.13 -5.45
C ALA A 149 -20.79 -11.60 -5.30
N PRO A 150 -21.99 -11.09 -5.02
CA PRO A 150 -22.23 -9.67 -4.83
C PRO A 150 -21.26 -9.06 -3.79
N GLY A 151 -20.57 -7.98 -4.16
CA GLY A 151 -19.63 -7.28 -3.29
C GLY A 151 -18.19 -7.79 -3.31
N VAL A 152 -17.92 -8.98 -3.87
CA VAL A 152 -16.56 -9.54 -4.00
C VAL A 152 -15.88 -9.00 -5.24
N ARG A 153 -14.65 -8.49 -5.11
CA ARG A 153 -13.88 -7.89 -6.22
C ARG A 153 -12.63 -8.70 -6.55
N ARG A 154 -12.12 -8.68 -7.79
CA ARG A 154 -10.80 -9.26 -8.09
C ARG A 154 -9.70 -8.51 -7.36
N LEU A 155 -8.83 -9.23 -6.65
CA LEU A 155 -7.80 -8.66 -5.78
C LEU A 155 -6.81 -7.77 -6.56
N GLY A 156 -6.23 -8.27 -7.66
CA GLY A 156 -5.30 -7.47 -8.49
C GLY A 156 -5.91 -6.16 -9.02
N TYR A 157 -7.18 -6.21 -9.43
CA TYR A 157 -7.93 -5.03 -9.87
C TYR A 157 -8.15 -4.04 -8.71
N ALA A 158 -8.65 -4.52 -7.57
CA ALA A 158 -8.92 -3.70 -6.40
C ALA A 158 -7.64 -3.05 -5.84
N PHE A 159 -6.54 -3.80 -5.80
CA PHE A 159 -5.23 -3.30 -5.39
C PHE A 159 -4.76 -2.16 -6.30
N THR A 160 -4.83 -2.37 -7.61
CA THR A 160 -4.45 -1.35 -8.60
C THR A 160 -5.29 -0.08 -8.46
N ARG A 161 -6.60 -0.22 -8.23
CA ARG A 161 -7.53 0.90 -8.02
C ARG A 161 -7.26 1.68 -6.73
N ALA A 162 -6.79 1.02 -5.67
CA ALA A 162 -6.56 1.66 -4.38
C ALA A 162 -5.26 2.49 -4.33
N LEU A 163 -4.27 2.17 -5.18
CA LEU A 163 -2.96 2.84 -5.17
C LEU A 163 -3.04 4.38 -5.33
N PRO A 164 -3.78 4.97 -6.30
CA PRO A 164 -3.85 6.43 -6.44
C PRO A 164 -4.53 7.15 -5.26
N ALA A 165 -5.22 6.42 -4.39
CA ALA A 165 -5.80 6.98 -3.16
C ALA A 165 -4.86 6.84 -1.96
N ALA A 166 -4.15 5.71 -1.83
CA ALA A 166 -3.28 5.42 -0.70
C ALA A 166 -1.91 6.13 -0.77
N THR A 167 -1.37 6.24 -1.98
CA THR A 167 0.04 6.63 -2.19
C THR A 167 0.31 8.12 -1.96
N PRO A 168 -0.53 9.06 -2.41
CA PRO A 168 -0.19 10.49 -2.33
C PRO A 168 -0.07 11.07 -0.92
N ALA A 169 -0.55 10.35 0.10
CA ALA A 169 -0.47 10.74 1.50
C ALA A 169 0.94 10.61 2.10
N ASP A 170 1.87 9.94 1.42
CA ASP A 170 3.27 9.87 1.85
C ASP A 170 4.07 11.02 1.21
N PRO A 171 4.59 11.98 2.00
CA PRO A 171 5.30 13.14 1.47
C PRO A 171 6.60 12.76 0.75
N GLU A 172 7.23 11.62 1.07
CA GLU A 172 8.50 11.21 0.48
C GLU A 172 8.41 11.04 -1.05
N TRP A 173 7.24 10.75 -1.61
CA TRP A 173 7.05 10.62 -3.06
C TRP A 173 7.42 11.87 -3.86
N ARG A 174 7.35 13.05 -3.21
CA ARG A 174 7.68 14.34 -3.80
C ARG A 174 9.18 14.63 -3.78
N GLU A 175 9.90 14.05 -2.82
CA GLU A 175 11.32 14.31 -2.58
C GLU A 175 12.25 13.34 -3.33
N LEU A 176 11.72 12.18 -3.74
CA LEU A 176 12.49 11.21 -4.51
C LEU A 176 13.03 11.83 -5.82
N PRO A 177 14.09 11.29 -6.42
CA PRO A 177 14.46 11.64 -7.78
C PRO A 177 13.44 11.07 -8.78
N ALA A 178 13.26 11.74 -9.93
CA ALA A 178 12.54 11.15 -11.05
C ALA A 178 13.33 9.95 -11.60
N GLY A 179 12.62 8.96 -12.14
CA GLY A 179 13.19 7.71 -12.63
C GLY A 179 12.55 6.47 -12.02
N HIS A 180 13.22 5.33 -12.16
CA HIS A 180 12.77 4.06 -11.58
C HIS A 180 13.01 4.08 -10.07
N VAL A 181 11.95 3.95 -9.28
CA VAL A 181 12.04 3.92 -7.82
C VAL A 181 12.40 2.53 -7.34
N GLY A 182 11.87 1.50 -8.00
CA GLY A 182 12.16 0.11 -7.69
C GLY A 182 11.00 -0.81 -7.99
N THR A 183 11.22 -2.09 -7.67
CA THR A 183 10.23 -3.15 -7.82
C THR A 183 9.99 -3.81 -6.47
N ILE A 184 8.74 -4.02 -6.08
CA ILE A 184 8.36 -4.78 -4.89
C ILE A 184 7.49 -5.97 -5.28
N ARG A 185 7.75 -7.12 -4.64
CA ARG A 185 7.05 -8.38 -4.89
C ARG A 185 6.38 -8.84 -3.61
N ILE A 186 5.06 -9.01 -3.69
CA ILE A 186 4.22 -9.39 -2.56
C ILE A 186 3.35 -10.59 -2.92
N ALA A 187 3.04 -11.39 -1.91
CA ALA A 187 2.04 -12.44 -1.94
C ALA A 187 0.96 -12.04 -0.95
N LEU A 188 -0.28 -11.96 -1.42
CA LEU A 188 -1.44 -11.61 -0.63
C LEU A 188 -2.29 -12.86 -0.44
N THR A 189 -2.64 -13.20 0.79
CA THR A 189 -3.55 -14.31 1.06
C THR A 189 -5.00 -13.82 1.13
N VAL A 190 -5.94 -14.62 0.64
CA VAL A 190 -7.37 -14.43 0.81
C VAL A 190 -7.93 -15.66 1.53
N ASP A 191 -8.71 -15.42 2.58
CA ASP A 191 -9.30 -16.47 3.41
C ASP A 191 -10.64 -17.02 2.85
N GLU A 192 -11.23 -17.97 3.58
CA GLU A 192 -12.55 -18.58 3.29
C GLU A 192 -13.72 -17.57 3.23
N ASN A 193 -13.57 -16.43 3.89
CA ASN A 193 -14.57 -15.36 3.91
C ASN A 193 -14.30 -14.29 2.85
N ASN A 194 -13.42 -14.56 1.89
CA ASN A 194 -12.95 -13.61 0.88
C ASN A 194 -12.31 -12.36 1.52
N ARG A 195 -11.79 -12.43 2.73
CA ARG A 195 -11.09 -11.31 3.39
C ARG A 195 -9.59 -11.40 3.13
N LEU A 196 -8.97 -10.23 3.12
CA LEU A 196 -7.53 -10.11 2.94
C LEU A 196 -6.83 -10.55 4.24
N GLY A 197 -5.95 -11.55 4.12
CA GLY A 197 -5.13 -12.08 5.21
C GLY A 197 -3.74 -11.45 5.28
N ALA A 198 -2.73 -12.30 5.48
CA ALA A 198 -1.34 -11.89 5.56
C ALA A 198 -0.80 -11.37 4.22
N VAL A 199 0.18 -10.45 4.33
CA VAL A 199 1.04 -10.04 3.22
C VAL A 199 2.44 -10.55 3.47
N GLU A 200 2.99 -11.27 2.49
CA GLU A 200 4.37 -11.75 2.55
C GLU A 200 5.16 -11.15 1.39
N ARG A 201 6.38 -10.70 1.67
CA ARG A 201 7.32 -10.34 0.61
C ARG A 201 8.01 -11.60 0.12
N TRP A 202 8.14 -11.74 -1.20
CA TRP A 202 8.87 -12.85 -1.80
C TRP A 202 9.93 -12.33 -2.75
N GLN A 203 11.02 -13.09 -2.91
CA GLN A 203 12.11 -12.76 -3.81
C GLN A 203 12.04 -13.68 -5.03
N SER A 204 12.27 -13.14 -6.23
CA SER A 204 12.35 -13.97 -7.43
C SER A 204 13.66 -14.74 -7.51
N ARG A 205 14.73 -14.19 -6.92
CA ARG A 205 16.07 -14.77 -6.92
C ARG A 205 16.72 -14.57 -5.54
N PRO A 206 17.51 -15.53 -5.05
CA PRO A 206 18.35 -15.31 -3.89
C PRO A 206 19.27 -14.09 -4.10
N GLY A 207 19.35 -13.22 -3.10
CA GLY A 207 20.19 -12.01 -3.14
C GLY A 207 19.59 -10.83 -3.91
N GLU A 208 18.30 -10.88 -4.24
CA GLU A 208 17.60 -9.71 -4.80
C GLU A 208 17.63 -8.55 -3.79
N PRO A 209 17.94 -7.30 -4.22
CA PRO A 209 18.02 -6.18 -3.31
C PRO A 209 16.70 -5.96 -2.56
N THR A 210 16.82 -5.57 -1.29
CA THR A 210 15.65 -5.25 -0.47
C THR A 210 14.93 -4.04 -1.08
N PRO A 211 13.60 -4.09 -1.28
CA PRO A 211 12.86 -2.99 -1.87
C PRO A 211 12.95 -1.73 -0.99
N PRO A 212 13.02 -0.52 -1.58
CA PRO A 212 13.02 0.73 -0.84
C PRO A 212 11.86 0.82 0.16
N ALA A 213 12.11 1.42 1.33
CA ALA A 213 11.12 1.53 2.41
C ALA A 213 9.81 2.23 1.97
N VAL A 214 9.92 3.22 1.07
CA VAL A 214 8.76 3.92 0.49
C VAL A 214 7.80 2.98 -0.25
N LEU A 215 8.32 1.94 -0.93
CA LEU A 215 7.48 0.93 -1.58
C LEU A 215 6.76 0.04 -0.58
N GLN A 216 7.40 -0.25 0.56
CA GLN A 216 6.79 -1.05 1.63
C GLN A 216 5.63 -0.28 2.26
N ARG A 217 5.85 0.99 2.63
CA ARG A 217 4.79 1.84 3.18
C ARG A 217 3.64 2.10 2.21
N MET A 218 3.92 2.14 0.89
CA MET A 218 2.88 2.21 -0.14
C MET A 218 1.99 0.97 -0.13
N VAL A 219 2.59 -0.23 -0.05
CA VAL A 219 1.83 -1.47 0.05
C VAL A 219 0.99 -1.44 1.34
N GLU A 220 1.59 -1.16 2.49
CA GLU A 220 0.90 -1.11 3.79
C GLU A 220 -0.32 -0.17 3.76
N ARG A 221 -0.16 1.07 3.29
CA ARG A 221 -1.27 2.04 3.19
C ARG A 221 -2.36 1.55 2.22
N THR A 222 -1.97 0.89 1.13
CA THR A 222 -2.93 0.31 0.18
C THR A 222 -3.74 -0.82 0.84
N LEU A 223 -3.09 -1.67 1.64
CA LEU A 223 -3.76 -2.75 2.38
C LEU A 223 -4.74 -2.21 3.42
N VAL A 224 -4.42 -1.09 4.08
CA VAL A 224 -5.35 -0.42 5.01
C VAL A 224 -6.66 -0.05 4.32
N LEU A 225 -6.61 0.51 3.10
CA LEU A 225 -7.82 0.84 2.33
C LEU A 225 -8.61 -0.40 1.88
N LEU A 226 -7.92 -1.52 1.68
CA LEU A 226 -8.55 -2.77 1.23
C LEU A 226 -9.14 -3.60 2.39
N ARG A 227 -8.73 -3.36 3.64
CA ARG A 227 -9.07 -4.21 4.79
C ARG A 227 -10.57 -4.47 4.98
N ALA A 228 -11.41 -3.49 4.65
CA ALA A 228 -12.87 -3.62 4.78
C ALA A 228 -13.55 -4.36 3.60
N GLY A 229 -12.81 -4.64 2.52
CA GLY A 229 -13.35 -5.26 1.31
C GLY A 229 -13.45 -6.79 1.39
N GLN A 230 -14.10 -7.36 0.37
CA GLN A 230 -14.08 -8.78 0.05
C GLN A 230 -13.46 -8.98 -1.32
N PHE A 231 -12.61 -9.99 -1.47
CA PHE A 231 -11.78 -10.19 -2.64
C PHE A 231 -11.76 -11.64 -3.08
N ALA A 232 -11.74 -11.84 -4.39
CA ALA A 232 -11.44 -13.11 -5.01
C ALA A 232 -10.07 -13.04 -5.69
N LEU A 233 -9.39 -14.17 -5.74
CA LEU A 233 -8.12 -14.30 -6.45
C LEU A 233 -8.33 -14.19 -7.96
N SER A 234 -7.27 -13.85 -8.68
CA SER A 234 -7.25 -13.91 -10.13
C SER A 234 -7.41 -15.34 -10.63
N GLY A 235 -8.54 -15.63 -11.30
CA GLY A 235 -8.85 -16.95 -11.88
C GLY A 235 -9.47 -17.96 -10.92
N SER A 236 -9.69 -17.60 -9.64
CA SER A 236 -10.36 -18.48 -8.67
C SER A 236 -11.18 -17.68 -7.66
N ASN A 237 -12.30 -18.25 -7.21
CA ASN A 237 -13.12 -17.72 -6.12
C ASN A 237 -12.83 -18.44 -4.79
N GLN A 238 -11.85 -19.34 -4.79
CA GLN A 238 -11.44 -20.09 -3.61
C GLN A 238 -10.36 -19.33 -2.83
N PRO A 239 -10.21 -19.62 -1.53
CA PRO A 239 -9.11 -19.11 -0.71
C PRO A 239 -7.75 -19.49 -1.30
N GLY A 240 -6.73 -18.72 -0.95
CA GLY A 240 -5.37 -18.99 -1.40
C GLY A 240 -4.51 -17.74 -1.41
N SER A 241 -3.51 -17.72 -2.30
CA SER A 241 -2.57 -16.61 -2.40
C SER A 241 -2.41 -16.12 -3.84
N GLU A 242 -2.38 -14.80 -4.01
CA GLU A 242 -2.08 -14.15 -5.28
C GLU A 242 -0.79 -13.34 -5.17
N ARG A 243 0.11 -13.54 -6.13
CA ARG A 243 1.41 -12.86 -6.17
C ARG A 243 1.33 -11.65 -7.09
N LEU A 244 1.72 -10.49 -6.56
CA LEU A 244 1.80 -9.24 -7.31
C LEU A 244 3.25 -8.78 -7.42
N VAL A 245 3.62 -8.34 -8.62
CA VAL A 245 4.88 -7.63 -8.91
C VAL A 245 4.52 -6.19 -9.23
N ILE A 246 5.03 -5.26 -8.44
CA ILE A 246 4.70 -3.84 -8.54
C ILE A 246 5.99 -3.10 -8.92
N ASP A 247 6.02 -2.53 -10.10
CA ASP A 247 7.12 -1.72 -10.60
C ASP A 247 6.72 -0.24 -10.59
N VAL A 248 7.54 0.62 -9.99
CA VAL A 248 7.20 2.04 -9.77
C VAL A 248 8.21 2.95 -10.45
N THR A 249 7.68 3.91 -11.20
CA THR A 249 8.44 4.97 -11.87
C THR A 249 7.86 6.33 -11.52
N LEU A 250 8.74 7.30 -11.25
CA LEU A 250 8.39 8.71 -11.11
C LEU A 250 8.86 9.47 -12.34
N ARG A 251 8.07 10.46 -12.76
CA ARG A 251 8.41 11.37 -13.87
C ARG A 251 8.08 12.79 -13.46
N ASP A 252 8.80 13.73 -14.04
CA ASP A 252 8.44 15.15 -13.97
C ASP A 252 7.76 15.49 -15.29
N GLU A 253 6.50 15.93 -15.21
CA GLU A 253 5.70 16.43 -16.32
C GLU A 253 5.54 17.95 -16.20
N ALA A 254 4.91 18.59 -17.19
CA ALA A 254 4.57 20.00 -17.08
C ALA A 254 3.68 20.24 -15.85
N ALA A 255 4.03 21.24 -15.04
CA ALA A 255 3.22 21.70 -13.94
C ALA A 255 1.95 22.40 -14.45
N GLU A 256 0.95 22.49 -13.59
CA GLU A 256 -0.18 23.41 -13.82
C GLU A 256 0.31 24.86 -13.71
N ASP A 257 -0.47 25.82 -14.24
CA ASP A 257 -0.14 27.25 -14.20
C ASP A 257 0.12 27.73 -12.75
N GLU A 258 -0.62 27.16 -11.78
CA GLU A 258 -0.39 27.33 -10.35
C GLU A 258 0.03 26.00 -9.71
N PRO A 259 1.33 25.81 -9.42
CA PRO A 259 1.82 24.55 -8.89
C PRO A 259 1.29 24.32 -7.47
N THR A 260 0.49 23.27 -7.31
CA THR A 260 -0.04 22.84 -6.01
C THR A 260 0.48 21.47 -5.61
N GLU A 261 0.62 21.25 -4.31
CA GLU A 261 1.03 19.95 -3.75
C GLU A 261 -0.12 18.92 -3.74
N THR A 262 -1.29 19.29 -4.26
CA THR A 262 -2.45 18.42 -4.32
C THR A 262 -2.41 17.56 -5.58
N VAL A 263 -3.09 16.41 -5.52
CA VAL A 263 -3.22 15.53 -6.68
C VAL A 263 -4.27 16.09 -7.62
N VAL A 264 -3.83 16.50 -8.82
CA VAL A 264 -4.70 17.08 -9.86
C VAL A 264 -5.26 16.02 -10.81
N GLN A 265 -4.62 14.85 -10.89
CA GLN A 265 -5.04 13.78 -11.79
C GLN A 265 -4.87 12.41 -11.15
N LYS A 266 -5.88 11.55 -11.30
CA LYS A 266 -5.84 10.14 -10.91
C LYS A 266 -6.39 9.28 -12.05
N ARG A 267 -5.67 8.22 -12.39
CA ARG A 267 -6.09 7.23 -13.39
C ARG A 267 -5.69 5.84 -12.93
N PHE A 268 -6.47 4.85 -13.32
CA PHE A 268 -6.09 3.45 -13.11
C PHE A 268 -6.67 2.57 -14.22
N ASP A 269 -5.99 1.46 -14.46
CA ASP A 269 -6.39 0.34 -15.31
C ASP A 269 -6.08 -0.92 -14.50
N GLY A 270 -7.09 -1.66 -14.05
CA GLY A 270 -6.89 -2.71 -13.06
C GLY A 270 -6.16 -3.93 -13.60
N ALA A 271 -5.29 -4.54 -12.79
CA ALA A 271 -4.58 -5.76 -13.16
C ALA A 271 -5.55 -6.95 -13.31
N SER A 272 -5.33 -7.77 -14.35
CA SER A 272 -6.06 -9.01 -14.58
C SER A 272 -5.12 -10.11 -15.10
N PRO A 273 -5.55 -11.40 -15.08
CA PRO A 273 -4.73 -12.49 -15.63
C PRO A 273 -4.25 -12.18 -17.05
N GLY A 274 -2.93 -12.17 -17.26
CA GLY A 274 -2.32 -11.90 -18.56
C GLY A 274 -2.26 -10.42 -18.98
N ARG A 275 -2.86 -9.49 -18.24
CA ARG A 275 -2.78 -8.05 -18.50
C ARG A 275 -2.29 -7.28 -17.27
N PRO A 276 -1.12 -6.62 -17.36
CA PRO A 276 -0.63 -5.80 -16.25
C PRO A 276 -1.56 -4.60 -16.04
N GLY A 277 -1.87 -4.31 -14.78
CA GLY A 277 -2.55 -3.10 -14.38
C GLY A 277 -1.61 -1.91 -14.35
N LYS A 278 -2.19 -0.71 -14.36
CA LYS A 278 -1.50 0.57 -14.23
C LYS A 278 -2.24 1.45 -13.23
N ALA A 279 -1.51 2.05 -12.30
CA ALA A 279 -2.01 3.11 -11.43
C ALA A 279 -1.20 4.37 -11.67
N TYR A 280 -1.87 5.51 -11.79
CA TYR A 280 -1.24 6.78 -12.10
C TYR A 280 -1.86 7.90 -11.27
N PHE A 281 -1.01 8.81 -10.81
CA PHE A 281 -1.46 10.12 -10.35
C PHE A 281 -0.41 11.19 -10.62
N ARG A 282 -0.85 12.45 -10.69
CA ARG A 282 0.02 13.62 -10.88
C ARG A 282 -0.33 14.71 -9.88
N TYR A 283 0.69 15.33 -9.31
CA TYR A 283 0.57 16.53 -8.47
C TYR A 283 0.49 17.79 -9.34
N GLY A 284 -0.10 18.87 -8.83
CA GLY A 284 -0.13 20.17 -9.52
C GLY A 284 1.26 20.71 -9.83
N THR A 285 2.28 20.31 -9.07
CA THR A 285 3.70 20.60 -9.34
C THR A 285 4.26 19.94 -10.62
N GLY A 286 3.49 19.11 -11.32
CA GLY A 286 3.94 18.35 -12.49
C GLY A 286 4.55 16.99 -12.13
N ARG A 287 4.78 16.70 -10.84
CA ARG A 287 5.34 15.43 -10.40
C ARG A 287 4.32 14.29 -10.61
N ALA A 288 4.71 13.29 -11.40
CA ALA A 288 3.87 12.16 -11.78
C ALA A 288 4.38 10.83 -11.23
N PHE A 289 3.46 10.01 -10.75
CA PHE A 289 3.67 8.64 -10.30
C PHE A 289 3.01 7.67 -11.26
N GLU A 290 3.74 6.63 -11.65
CA GLU A 290 3.22 5.49 -12.42
C GLU A 290 3.65 4.18 -11.75
N ALA A 291 2.68 3.34 -11.40
CA ALA A 291 2.92 1.97 -10.96
C ALA A 291 2.34 0.97 -11.97
N LYS A 292 3.13 -0.03 -12.34
CA LYS A 292 2.72 -1.17 -13.16
C LYS A 292 2.59 -2.40 -12.28
N ILE A 293 1.40 -3.00 -12.26
CA ILE A 293 1.08 -4.14 -11.39
C ILE A 293 0.91 -5.37 -12.29
N THR A 294 1.71 -6.40 -12.06
CA THR A 294 1.62 -7.67 -12.80
C THR A 294 1.27 -8.79 -11.82
N ILE A 295 0.24 -9.58 -12.16
CA ILE A 295 -0.09 -10.78 -11.41
C ILE A 295 0.88 -11.88 -11.86
N ALA A 296 1.76 -12.29 -10.95
CA ALA A 296 2.68 -13.39 -11.22
C ALA A 296 1.89 -14.71 -11.11
N ALA A 297 2.12 -15.61 -12.06
CA ALA A 297 1.58 -16.96 -11.97
C ALA A 297 2.00 -17.57 -10.62
N SER A 298 1.04 -18.08 -9.85
CA SER A 298 1.35 -18.98 -8.76
C SER A 298 2.05 -20.17 -9.42
N GLY A 299 3.36 -20.30 -9.21
CA GLY A 299 4.06 -21.50 -9.66
C GLY A 299 3.33 -22.68 -9.03
N SER A 300 2.72 -23.54 -9.86
CA SER A 300 2.19 -24.82 -9.40
C SER A 300 3.37 -25.52 -8.76
N LYS A 301 3.35 -25.62 -7.43
CA LYS A 301 4.25 -26.54 -6.74
C LYS A 301 3.85 -27.96 -7.10
#